data_AF-A0A812TLS8-F1
#
_entry.id   AF-A0A812TLS8-F1
#
_cell.length_a   1.000
_cell.length_b   1.000
_cell.length_c   1.000
_cell.angle_alpha   90.00
_cell.angle_beta   90.00
_cell.angle_gamma   90.00
#
_symmetry.space_group_name_H-M   'P 1'
#
loop_
_entity.id
_entity.type
_entity.pdbx_description
1 polymer ?
#
loop_
_entity_poly.entity_id
_entity_poly.type
_entity_poly.pdbx_seq_one_letter_code
_entity_poly.pdbx_strand_id
1 'polypeptide(L)'
;MLVLFLCDSLLQAHKGSGIKLHCLRDDQPFLSCLCIASGGGLVMPNPQSAVGLAVRALATEPLVQESLANNPAVRVLVLQAAMSTARCRSHGEQFPNITRDRRQSKLVKNLETQWTICDLEDVIMNSAQGTPVLEGCQLRHPQGIYGQRGDHLHFRQDIAIAAGDELLKAARRTALAKYPDMQTDGSILLVLAAGWNADNATIDCLDSDGHAWRKAEIVALAELCALNGHPASVFRAKFKQLLRRLQGEHTAFLLQPVADIQAIDPSKATEVQHTLGHKLNSPVKHRRADSLMWQRESKRQCRKTEADKLADLTGVPREIAQSIIDAMGSVESALQHPMFQPNPRVDMGSFKQTLRCQVEVINLDELDDAAAHD
;
A
#
# COMPACT_ATOMS: atom_id res chain seq x y z
N MET A 1 -1.56 -27.89 5.37
CA MET A 1 -1.10 -26.48 5.50
C MET A 1 -2.25 -25.52 5.18
N LEU A 2 -2.40 -24.45 5.97
CA LEU A 2 -3.31 -23.33 5.68
C LEU A 2 -2.53 -22.15 5.09
N VAL A 3 -3.02 -21.57 3.99
CA VAL A 3 -2.52 -20.32 3.40
C VAL A 3 -3.52 -19.20 3.70
N LEU A 4 -3.16 -18.28 4.58
CA LEU A 4 -3.91 -17.05 4.84
C LEU A 4 -3.38 -15.95 3.94
N PHE A 5 -4.17 -15.54 2.93
CA PHE A 5 -3.75 -14.59 1.90
C PHE A 5 -4.45 -13.25 2.13
N LEU A 6 -3.71 -12.23 2.55
CA LEU A 6 -4.22 -10.87 2.74
C LEU A 6 -3.90 -10.06 1.49
N CYS A 7 -4.94 -9.60 0.80
CA CYS A 7 -4.75 -8.86 -0.44
C CYS A 7 -5.70 -7.70 -0.64
N ASP A 8 -5.30 -6.79 -1.53
CA ASP A 8 -6.13 -5.71 -2.06
C ASP A 8 -7.16 -6.29 -3.06
N SER A 9 -7.27 -5.73 -4.27
CA SER A 9 -8.23 -6.17 -5.29
C SER A 9 -7.71 -7.26 -6.24
N LEU A 10 -6.45 -7.71 -6.10
CA LEU A 10 -5.83 -8.69 -7.02
C LEU A 10 -6.67 -9.95 -7.24
N LEU A 11 -7.30 -10.46 -6.18
CA LEU A 11 -8.10 -11.70 -6.22
C LEU A 11 -9.61 -11.42 -6.24
N GLN A 12 -10.05 -10.23 -6.63
CA GLN A 12 -11.47 -9.84 -6.59
C GLN A 12 -12.39 -10.74 -7.43
N ALA A 13 -11.86 -11.46 -8.43
CA ALA A 13 -12.64 -12.42 -9.21
C ALA A 13 -13.08 -13.66 -8.40
N HIS A 14 -12.32 -14.05 -7.35
CA HIS A 14 -12.77 -15.09 -6.41
C HIS A 14 -13.96 -14.60 -5.58
N LYS A 15 -13.89 -13.33 -5.16
CA LYS A 15 -14.92 -12.64 -4.40
C LYS A 15 -14.63 -11.14 -4.44
N GLY A 16 -15.62 -10.33 -4.84
CA GLY A 16 -15.43 -8.88 -5.01
C GLY A 16 -14.81 -8.19 -3.79
N SER A 17 -15.25 -8.55 -2.58
CA SER A 17 -14.55 -8.24 -1.33
C SER A 17 -14.97 -9.22 -0.23
N GLY A 18 -14.12 -9.37 0.79
CA GLY A 18 -14.42 -10.17 1.98
C GLY A 18 -13.59 -11.44 2.12
N ILE A 19 -14.13 -12.41 2.87
CA ILE A 19 -13.46 -13.69 3.15
C ILE A 19 -13.95 -14.76 2.18
N LYS A 20 -13.02 -15.55 1.64
CA LYS A 20 -13.33 -16.71 0.82
C LYS A 20 -12.39 -17.87 1.16
N LEU A 21 -12.97 -19.03 1.48
CA LEU A 21 -12.21 -20.28 1.61
C LEU A 21 -12.16 -21.02 0.28
N HIS A 22 -10.99 -21.58 -0.02
CA HIS A 22 -10.71 -22.42 -1.17
C HIS A 22 -9.84 -23.60 -0.77
N CYS A 23 -10.15 -24.77 -1.31
CA CYS A 23 -9.22 -25.90 -1.31
C CYS A 23 -8.59 -25.95 -2.70
N LEU A 24 -7.27 -25.86 -2.74
CA LEU A 24 -6.49 -25.90 -3.98
C LEU A 24 -5.60 -27.12 -3.97
N ARG A 25 -5.19 -27.53 -5.17
CA ARG A 25 -4.25 -28.61 -5.37
C ARG A 25 -3.10 -28.13 -6.25
N ASP A 26 -1.90 -28.34 -5.75
CA ASP A 26 -0.66 -28.32 -6.54
C ASP A 26 -0.15 -29.78 -6.54
N ASP A 27 1.04 -30.06 -6.00
CA ASP A 27 1.45 -31.45 -5.72
C ASP A 27 0.58 -32.12 -4.64
N GLN A 28 0.21 -31.33 -3.63
CA GLN A 28 -0.61 -31.75 -2.48
C GLN A 28 -1.77 -30.77 -2.29
N PRO A 29 -2.93 -31.23 -1.80
CA PRO A 29 -4.02 -30.34 -1.47
C PRO A 29 -3.63 -29.40 -0.31
N PHE A 30 -4.11 -28.16 -0.37
CA PHE A 30 -3.95 -27.20 0.70
C PHE A 30 -5.20 -26.30 0.82
N LEU A 31 -5.45 -25.86 2.05
CA LEU A 31 -6.52 -24.91 2.34
C LEU A 31 -5.98 -23.50 2.18
N SER A 32 -6.75 -22.63 1.53
CA SER A 32 -6.46 -21.21 1.45
C SER A 32 -7.65 -20.39 1.95
N CYS A 33 -7.36 -19.35 2.71
CA CYS A 33 -8.31 -18.37 3.19
C CYS A 33 -7.92 -17.00 2.62
N LEU A 34 -8.71 -16.51 1.68
CA LEU A 34 -8.49 -15.24 0.99
C LEU A 34 -9.22 -14.14 1.76
N CYS A 35 -8.48 -13.11 2.15
CA CYS A 35 -8.97 -11.89 2.80
C CYS A 35 -8.81 -10.72 1.81
N ILE A 36 -9.84 -10.49 1.00
CA ILE A 36 -9.81 -9.59 -0.17
C ILE A 36 -10.39 -8.23 0.21
N ALA A 37 -9.51 -7.24 0.40
CA ALA A 37 -9.83 -5.86 0.70
C ALA A 37 -9.89 -5.02 -0.59
N SER A 38 -10.84 -5.29 -1.47
CA SER A 38 -11.01 -4.50 -2.69
C SER A 38 -11.36 -3.04 -2.35
N GLY A 39 -10.55 -2.12 -2.87
CA GLY A 39 -10.59 -0.69 -2.51
C GLY A 39 -9.85 -0.33 -1.21
N GLY A 40 -9.49 -1.31 -0.39
CA GLY A 40 -8.75 -1.17 0.86
C GLY A 40 -7.28 -1.59 0.74
N GLY A 41 -6.56 -1.58 1.85
CA GLY A 41 -5.16 -2.02 1.92
C GLY A 41 -4.96 -3.17 2.90
N LEU A 42 -3.72 -3.34 3.38
CA LEU A 42 -3.45 -4.25 4.50
C LEU A 42 -4.20 -3.76 5.74
N VAL A 43 -4.15 -2.45 6.00
CA VAL A 43 -4.75 -1.77 7.15
C VAL A 43 -5.65 -0.61 6.75
N MET A 44 -5.49 -0.03 5.57
CA MET A 44 -6.34 1.04 5.06
C MET A 44 -7.80 0.55 4.90
N PRO A 45 -8.78 1.27 5.47
CA PRO A 45 -10.17 0.83 5.48
C PRO A 45 -10.89 1.29 4.21
N ASN A 46 -11.40 0.33 3.41
CA ASN A 46 -12.51 0.55 2.47
C ASN A 46 -12.96 -0.78 1.82
N PRO A 47 -14.20 -1.27 2.01
CA PRO A 47 -15.03 -1.09 3.20
C PRO A 47 -14.42 -1.78 4.44
N GLN A 48 -13.45 -2.68 4.25
CA GLN A 48 -12.72 -3.39 5.30
C GLN A 48 -11.27 -3.59 4.86
N SER A 49 -10.32 -3.51 5.79
CA SER A 49 -8.91 -3.82 5.51
C SER A 49 -8.64 -5.32 5.50
N ALA A 50 -7.57 -5.76 4.85
CA ALA A 50 -7.22 -7.18 4.77
C ALA A 50 -6.95 -7.78 6.17
N VAL A 51 -6.33 -7.01 7.07
CA VAL A 51 -6.18 -7.36 8.48
C VAL A 51 -7.53 -7.46 9.20
N GLY A 52 -8.48 -6.58 8.91
CA GLY A 52 -9.85 -6.64 9.43
C GLY A 52 -10.55 -7.94 9.04
N LEU A 53 -10.45 -8.30 7.76
CA LEU A 53 -10.95 -9.55 7.22
C LEU A 53 -10.28 -10.77 7.84
N ALA A 54 -8.97 -10.72 8.06
CA ALA A 54 -8.24 -11.79 8.73
C ALA A 54 -8.73 -11.99 10.18
N VAL A 55 -8.91 -10.92 10.97
CA VAL A 55 -9.44 -11.04 12.33
C VAL A 55 -10.81 -11.71 12.34
N ARG A 56 -11.68 -11.35 11.39
CA ARG A 56 -12.99 -11.97 11.24
C ARG A 56 -12.86 -13.43 10.81
N ALA A 57 -12.01 -13.77 9.84
CA ALA A 57 -11.80 -15.15 9.38
C ALA A 57 -11.34 -16.05 10.53
N LEU A 58 -10.32 -15.62 11.28
CA LEU A 58 -9.79 -16.34 12.45
C LEU A 58 -10.83 -16.52 13.57
N ALA A 59 -11.92 -15.73 13.57
CA ALA A 59 -12.97 -15.76 14.57
C ALA A 59 -14.26 -16.47 14.13
N THR A 60 -14.49 -16.65 12.83
CA THR A 60 -15.79 -17.10 12.31
C THR A 60 -15.71 -18.28 11.34
N GLU A 61 -14.55 -18.57 10.75
CA GLU A 61 -14.41 -19.65 9.77
C GLU A 61 -13.96 -20.96 10.45
N PRO A 62 -14.80 -22.02 10.50
CA PRO A 62 -14.51 -23.23 11.29
C PRO A 62 -13.21 -23.94 10.87
N LEU A 63 -12.97 -24.09 9.57
CA LEU A 63 -11.76 -24.74 9.06
C LEU A 63 -10.48 -23.95 9.35
N VAL A 64 -10.60 -22.63 9.44
CA VAL A 64 -9.49 -21.77 9.88
C VAL A 64 -9.26 -21.96 11.37
N GLN A 65 -10.32 -22.00 12.18
CA GLN A 65 -10.22 -22.24 13.63
C GLN A 65 -9.61 -23.60 13.95
N GLU A 66 -9.99 -24.64 13.22
CA GLU A 66 -9.41 -25.99 13.34
C GLU A 66 -7.91 -25.97 13.04
N SER A 67 -7.50 -25.28 11.97
CA SER A 67 -6.09 -25.09 11.62
C SER A 67 -5.30 -24.32 12.69
N LEU A 68 -5.98 -23.56 13.56
CA LEU A 68 -5.37 -22.79 14.66
C LEU A 68 -5.34 -23.54 15.99
N ALA A 69 -6.02 -24.69 16.12
CA ALA A 69 -6.26 -25.35 17.41
C ALA A 69 -4.96 -25.65 18.19
N ASN A 70 -3.90 -26.04 17.48
CA ASN A 70 -2.59 -26.33 18.07
C ASN A 70 -1.65 -25.11 18.11
N ASN A 71 -2.17 -23.91 17.85
CA ASN A 71 -1.42 -22.66 17.83
C ASN A 71 -0.11 -22.75 17.00
N PRO A 72 -0.19 -23.18 15.74
CA PRO A 72 0.99 -23.46 14.94
C PRO A 72 1.83 -22.22 14.65
N ALA A 73 3.09 -22.43 14.29
CA ALA A 73 3.95 -21.37 13.79
C ALA A 73 3.41 -20.81 12.47
N VAL A 74 3.51 -19.49 12.32
CA VAL A 74 3.15 -18.77 11.10
C VAL A 74 4.41 -18.32 10.40
N ARG A 75 4.57 -18.74 9.14
CA ARG A 75 5.60 -18.22 8.24
C ARG A 75 5.02 -17.12 7.38
N VAL A 76 5.79 -16.05 7.18
CA VAL A 76 5.37 -14.87 6.43
C VAL A 76 6.06 -14.86 5.07
N LEU A 77 5.29 -14.56 4.03
CA LEU A 77 5.77 -14.27 2.68
C LEU A 77 5.14 -12.96 2.23
N VAL A 78 5.94 -12.05 1.68
CA VAL A 78 5.45 -10.79 1.11
C VAL A 78 5.46 -10.91 -0.40
N LEU A 79 4.37 -10.56 -1.08
CA LEU A 79 4.40 -10.47 -2.54
C LEU A 79 5.15 -9.20 -2.94
N GLN A 80 6.17 -9.35 -3.80
CA GLN A 80 6.97 -8.22 -4.26
C GLN A 80 6.07 -7.16 -4.90
N ALA A 81 6.16 -5.93 -4.39
CA ALA A 81 5.28 -4.84 -4.83
C ALA A 81 5.61 -4.34 -6.24
N ALA A 82 6.89 -4.43 -6.63
CA ALA A 82 7.37 -3.93 -7.90
C ALA A 82 6.82 -4.76 -9.06
N MET A 83 6.63 -4.12 -10.22
CA MET A 83 6.17 -4.75 -11.46
C MET A 83 4.88 -5.58 -11.24
N SER A 84 3.93 -5.03 -10.47
CA SER A 84 2.69 -5.70 -10.11
C SER A 84 1.56 -5.55 -11.14
N THR A 85 1.81 -4.85 -12.26
CA THR A 85 0.82 -4.64 -13.33
C THR A 85 1.48 -4.70 -14.70
N ALA A 86 0.73 -5.07 -15.75
CA ALA A 86 1.24 -5.09 -17.12
C ALA A 86 1.74 -3.71 -17.60
N ARG A 87 1.19 -2.60 -17.07
CA ARG A 87 1.65 -1.26 -17.47
C ARG A 87 3.07 -0.95 -17.02
N CYS A 88 3.58 -1.63 -15.98
CA CYS A 88 4.90 -1.35 -15.45
C CYS A 88 6.01 -1.47 -16.49
N ARG A 89 5.84 -2.37 -17.49
CA ARG A 89 6.83 -2.58 -18.56
C ARG A 89 6.88 -1.45 -19.57
N SER A 90 5.75 -0.80 -19.85
CA SER A 90 5.65 0.23 -20.89
C SER A 90 5.62 1.66 -20.33
N HIS A 91 5.25 1.84 -19.07
CA HIS A 91 5.03 3.16 -18.44
C HIS A 91 5.80 3.35 -17.13
N GLY A 92 6.64 2.38 -16.75
CA GLY A 92 7.34 2.39 -15.45
C GLY A 92 6.45 1.96 -14.28
N GLU A 93 7.09 1.76 -13.13
CA GLU A 93 6.46 1.27 -11.89
C GLU A 93 5.18 2.03 -11.55
N GLN A 94 4.05 1.32 -11.39
CA GLN A 94 2.74 1.91 -11.10
C GLN A 94 2.55 2.28 -9.64
N PHE A 95 3.28 1.62 -8.73
CA PHE A 95 3.26 1.94 -7.30
C PHE A 95 4.67 2.29 -6.82
N PRO A 96 5.29 3.35 -7.37
CA PRO A 96 6.69 3.67 -7.16
C PRO A 96 6.98 4.03 -5.70
N ASN A 97 5.96 4.56 -5.04
CA ASN A 97 5.99 5.12 -3.72
C ASN A 97 6.01 4.01 -2.66
N ILE A 98 5.06 3.06 -2.73
CA ILE A 98 5.05 1.85 -1.90
C ILE A 98 6.30 1.03 -2.14
N THR A 99 6.69 0.85 -3.41
CA THR A 99 7.89 0.09 -3.76
C THR A 99 9.14 0.70 -3.13
N ARG A 100 9.29 2.03 -3.17
CA ARG A 100 10.40 2.73 -2.52
C ARG A 100 10.40 2.55 -1.02
N ASP A 101 9.26 2.68 -0.36
CA ASP A 101 9.23 2.70 1.11
C ASP A 101 9.36 1.31 1.72
N ARG A 102 8.84 0.27 1.05
CA ARG A 102 9.07 -1.14 1.45
C ARG A 102 10.56 -1.47 1.52
N ARG A 103 11.38 -0.92 0.61
CA ARG A 103 12.84 -1.12 0.58
C ARG A 103 13.56 -0.58 1.82
N GLN A 104 12.93 0.31 2.59
CA GLN A 104 13.50 0.81 3.84
C GLN A 104 13.53 -0.26 4.94
N SER A 105 12.68 -1.29 4.85
CA SER A 105 12.66 -2.40 5.79
C SER A 105 13.44 -3.60 5.24
N LYS A 106 14.55 -3.94 5.91
CA LYS A 106 15.29 -5.18 5.62
C LYS A 106 14.42 -6.43 5.83
N LEU A 107 13.50 -6.40 6.80
CA LEU A 107 12.59 -7.51 7.08
C LEU A 107 11.66 -7.76 5.90
N VAL A 108 11.00 -6.72 5.40
CA VAL A 108 10.10 -6.84 4.25
C VAL A 108 10.87 -7.40 3.06
N LYS A 109 12.01 -6.78 2.71
CA LYS A 109 12.85 -7.24 1.59
C LYS A 109 13.29 -8.71 1.72
N ASN A 110 13.65 -9.15 2.93
CA ASN A 110 14.08 -10.53 3.17
C ASN A 110 12.93 -11.52 3.03
N LEU A 111 11.68 -11.10 3.23
CA LEU A 111 10.49 -11.94 3.17
C LEU A 111 9.74 -11.83 1.84
N GLU A 112 10.12 -10.89 0.97
CA GLU A 112 9.56 -10.75 -0.37
C GLU A 112 9.82 -11.97 -1.27
N THR A 113 8.92 -12.18 -2.23
CA THR A 113 9.11 -13.11 -3.36
C THR A 113 10.26 -12.62 -4.22
N GLN A 114 10.99 -13.54 -4.85
CA GLN A 114 12.04 -13.22 -5.83
C GLN A 114 11.50 -12.90 -7.23
N TRP A 115 10.18 -12.95 -7.38
CA TRP A 115 9.44 -12.75 -8.61
C TRP A 115 8.27 -11.79 -8.35
N THR A 116 7.79 -11.19 -9.42
CA THR A 116 6.74 -10.20 -9.50
C THR A 116 5.53 -10.76 -10.25
N ILE A 117 4.40 -10.05 -10.22
CA ILE A 117 3.22 -10.51 -10.95
C ILE A 117 3.44 -10.46 -12.46
N CYS A 118 4.27 -9.53 -12.94
CA CYS A 118 4.80 -9.53 -14.29
C CYS A 118 5.53 -10.84 -14.64
N ASP A 119 6.38 -11.37 -13.77
CA ASP A 119 7.08 -12.64 -14.04
C ASP A 119 6.10 -13.81 -14.16
N LEU A 120 5.03 -13.82 -13.34
CA LEU A 120 3.94 -14.81 -13.46
C LEU A 120 3.23 -14.68 -14.81
N GLU A 121 2.95 -13.46 -15.25
CA GLU A 121 2.38 -13.19 -16.57
C GLU A 121 3.25 -13.77 -17.70
N ASP A 122 4.58 -13.59 -17.61
CA ASP A 122 5.49 -14.06 -18.65
C ASP A 122 5.48 -15.58 -18.79
N VAL A 123 5.38 -16.31 -17.68
CA VAL A 123 5.21 -17.77 -17.70
C VAL A 123 3.86 -18.17 -18.30
N ILE A 124 2.79 -17.44 -17.98
CA ILE A 124 1.46 -17.68 -18.56
C ILE A 124 1.48 -17.41 -20.07
N MET A 125 2.23 -16.42 -20.53
CA MET A 125 2.45 -16.14 -21.96
C MET A 125 3.47 -17.07 -22.62
N ASN A 126 4.13 -17.95 -21.87
CA ASN A 126 5.22 -18.81 -22.34
C ASN A 126 6.40 -18.01 -22.96
N SER A 127 6.74 -16.87 -22.37
CA SER A 127 7.64 -15.87 -22.94
C SER A 127 8.99 -15.71 -22.20
N ALA A 128 9.18 -16.37 -21.05
CA ALA A 128 10.41 -16.27 -20.26
C ALA A 128 10.95 -17.64 -19.82
N GLN A 129 12.27 -17.70 -19.61
CA GLN A 129 12.90 -18.77 -18.81
C GLN A 129 12.48 -18.57 -17.36
N GLY A 130 11.81 -19.58 -16.78
CA GLY A 130 11.10 -19.42 -15.53
C GLY A 130 12.02 -19.31 -14.32
N THR A 131 11.53 -18.64 -13.27
CA THR A 131 11.98 -18.99 -11.92
C THR A 131 11.39 -20.36 -11.56
N PRO A 132 12.13 -21.28 -10.90
CA PRO A 132 11.64 -22.65 -10.65
C PRO A 132 10.26 -22.72 -9.97
N VAL A 133 9.95 -21.75 -9.11
CA VAL A 133 8.66 -21.63 -8.42
C VAL A 133 7.50 -21.26 -9.34
N LEU A 134 7.77 -20.57 -10.46
CA LEU A 134 6.78 -20.22 -11.47
C LEU A 134 6.68 -21.27 -12.59
N GLU A 135 7.73 -22.07 -12.83
CA GLU A 135 7.71 -23.15 -13.85
C GLU A 135 6.59 -24.18 -13.63
N GLY A 136 6.19 -24.41 -12.37
CA GLY A 136 5.03 -25.25 -12.04
C GLY A 136 3.68 -24.65 -12.42
N CYS A 137 3.62 -23.43 -12.98
CA CYS A 137 2.39 -22.84 -13.48
C CYS A 137 1.89 -23.61 -14.69
N GLN A 138 0.64 -24.05 -14.66
CA GLN A 138 0.02 -24.82 -15.75
C GLN A 138 -0.84 -23.96 -16.68
N LEU A 139 -1.27 -22.79 -16.23
CA LEU A 139 -2.07 -21.88 -17.05
C LEU A 139 -1.22 -21.31 -18.19
N ARG A 140 -1.73 -21.39 -19.42
CA ARG A 140 -1.15 -20.74 -20.60
C ARG A 140 -2.20 -19.90 -21.28
N HIS A 141 -1.87 -18.64 -21.55
CA HIS A 141 -2.79 -17.71 -22.18
C HIS A 141 -2.04 -16.72 -23.09
N PRO A 142 -2.36 -16.66 -24.39
CA PRO A 142 -1.59 -15.88 -25.36
C PRO A 142 -1.66 -14.36 -25.13
N GLN A 143 -2.70 -13.89 -24.45
CA GLN A 143 -2.87 -12.47 -24.12
C GLN A 143 -2.37 -12.13 -22.70
N GLY A 144 -1.74 -13.08 -22.00
CA GLY A 144 -1.30 -12.89 -20.61
C GLY A 144 -2.46 -12.84 -19.62
N ILE A 145 -2.18 -12.31 -18.42
CA ILE A 145 -3.15 -12.19 -17.32
C ILE A 145 -3.80 -10.81 -17.23
N TYR A 146 -3.23 -9.80 -17.89
CA TYR A 146 -3.79 -8.45 -17.99
C TYR A 146 -4.29 -8.14 -19.41
N GLY A 147 -4.94 -6.99 -19.62
CA GLY A 147 -5.22 -6.48 -20.96
C GLY A 147 -6.68 -6.37 -21.37
N GLN A 148 -7.62 -6.33 -20.40
CA GLN A 148 -8.95 -5.80 -20.71
C GLN A 148 -8.83 -4.28 -20.91
N ARG A 149 -9.53 -3.75 -21.93
CA ARG A 149 -9.48 -2.32 -22.24
C ARG A 149 -9.99 -1.51 -21.06
N GLY A 150 -9.12 -0.70 -20.46
CA GLY A 150 -9.44 0.14 -19.30
C GLY A 150 -9.09 -0.48 -17.94
N ASP A 151 -8.91 -1.79 -17.84
CA ASP A 151 -8.53 -2.48 -16.60
C ASP A 151 -7.14 -3.11 -16.74
N HIS A 152 -6.18 -2.50 -16.04
CA HIS A 152 -4.78 -2.89 -16.02
C HIS A 152 -4.31 -3.29 -14.62
N LEU A 153 -5.21 -3.28 -13.65
CA LEU A 153 -4.92 -3.61 -12.26
C LEU A 153 -5.37 -5.03 -11.94
N HIS A 154 -6.48 -5.47 -12.52
CA HIS A 154 -7.06 -6.78 -12.25
C HIS A 154 -6.72 -7.79 -13.33
N PHE A 155 -6.73 -9.06 -12.94
CA PHE A 155 -6.63 -10.15 -13.90
C PHE A 155 -7.85 -10.15 -14.83
N ARG A 156 -7.61 -10.50 -16.09
CA ARG A 156 -8.65 -10.58 -17.11
C ARG A 156 -9.77 -11.52 -16.68
N GLN A 157 -11.02 -11.09 -16.86
CA GLN A 157 -12.20 -11.79 -16.35
C GLN A 157 -12.34 -13.25 -16.84
N ASP A 158 -11.88 -13.56 -18.05
CA ASP A 158 -11.95 -14.89 -18.67
C ASP A 158 -11.08 -15.93 -17.94
N ILE A 159 -9.98 -15.49 -17.32
CA ILE A 159 -9.03 -16.37 -16.63
C ILE A 159 -8.73 -15.93 -15.18
N ALA A 160 -9.41 -14.92 -14.65
CA ALA A 160 -9.02 -14.28 -13.39
C ALA A 160 -8.96 -15.23 -12.19
N ILE A 161 -9.90 -16.19 -12.11
CA ILE A 161 -9.89 -17.22 -11.06
C ILE A 161 -8.69 -18.17 -11.26
N ALA A 162 -8.45 -18.64 -12.50
CA ALA A 162 -7.33 -19.53 -12.79
C ALA A 162 -5.97 -18.85 -12.55
N ALA A 163 -5.82 -17.58 -12.94
CA ALA A 163 -4.63 -16.79 -12.67
C ALA A 163 -4.42 -16.54 -11.17
N GLY A 164 -5.51 -16.29 -10.43
CA GLY A 164 -5.51 -16.20 -8.97
C GLY A 164 -5.07 -17.50 -8.29
N ASP A 165 -5.57 -18.65 -8.77
CA ASP A 165 -5.16 -19.97 -8.29
C ASP A 165 -3.67 -20.23 -8.54
N GLU A 166 -3.14 -19.87 -9.72
CA GLU A 166 -1.72 -19.99 -10.02
C GLU A 166 -0.85 -19.06 -9.17
N LEU A 167 -1.32 -17.84 -8.86
CA LEU A 167 -0.65 -16.95 -7.91
C LEU A 167 -0.55 -17.57 -6.51
N LEU A 168 -1.64 -18.19 -6.04
CA LEU A 168 -1.70 -18.87 -4.73
C LEU A 168 -0.73 -20.06 -4.69
N LYS A 169 -0.70 -20.88 -5.75
CA LYS A 169 0.25 -22.00 -5.89
C LYS A 169 1.69 -21.52 -5.94
N ALA A 170 1.99 -20.48 -6.73
CA ALA A 170 3.32 -19.89 -6.83
C ALA A 170 3.81 -19.35 -5.48
N ALA A 171 2.95 -18.66 -4.73
CA ALA A 171 3.25 -18.20 -3.37
C ALA A 171 3.56 -19.37 -2.43
N ARG A 172 2.75 -20.45 -2.47
CA ARG A 172 2.98 -21.68 -1.72
C ARG A 172 4.31 -22.34 -2.07
N ARG A 173 4.61 -22.56 -3.35
CA ARG A 173 5.89 -23.15 -3.81
C ARG A 173 7.08 -22.31 -3.35
N THR A 174 6.96 -20.99 -3.43
CA THR A 174 7.98 -20.06 -2.94
C THR A 174 8.21 -20.20 -1.43
N ALA A 175 7.13 -20.29 -0.65
CA ALA A 175 7.23 -20.49 0.79
C ALA A 175 7.87 -21.83 1.14
N LEU A 176 7.49 -22.93 0.48
CA LEU A 176 8.05 -24.26 0.73
C LEU A 176 9.54 -24.36 0.38
N ALA A 177 9.98 -23.66 -0.68
CA ALA A 177 11.40 -23.56 -1.01
C ALA A 177 12.18 -22.73 0.03
N LYS A 178 11.54 -21.69 0.60
CA LYS A 178 12.14 -20.77 1.57
C LYS A 178 12.14 -21.31 3.00
N TYR A 179 11.14 -22.11 3.36
CA TYR A 179 10.89 -22.63 4.69
C TYR A 179 10.74 -24.15 4.66
N PRO A 180 11.85 -24.90 4.74
CA PRO A 180 11.80 -26.36 4.72
C PRO A 180 10.96 -26.96 5.86
N ASP A 181 10.86 -26.25 6.99
CA ASP A 181 10.07 -26.66 8.16
C ASP A 181 8.55 -26.65 7.90
N MET A 182 8.08 -25.93 6.88
CA MET A 182 6.66 -25.89 6.51
C MET A 182 6.14 -27.16 5.84
N GLN A 183 7.01 -28.11 5.49
CA GLN A 183 6.58 -29.38 4.90
C GLN A 183 5.80 -30.26 5.89
N THR A 184 5.84 -29.93 7.18
CA THR A 184 5.10 -30.64 8.24
C THR A 184 3.63 -30.21 8.33
N ASP A 185 2.75 -31.17 8.57
CA ASP A 185 1.33 -30.91 8.81
C ASP A 185 1.14 -29.96 10.00
N GLY A 186 0.36 -28.90 9.79
CA GLY A 186 0.01 -27.91 10.80
C GLY A 186 0.57 -26.50 10.58
N SER A 187 1.52 -26.29 9.67
CA SER A 187 2.06 -24.92 9.41
C SER A 187 1.03 -23.98 8.78
N ILE A 188 1.14 -22.68 9.10
CA ILE A 188 0.37 -21.60 8.46
C ILE A 188 1.31 -20.71 7.64
N LEU A 189 0.94 -20.47 6.38
CA LEU A 189 1.55 -19.44 5.55
C LEU A 189 0.69 -18.18 5.58
N LEU A 190 1.24 -17.06 6.05
CA LEU A 190 0.65 -15.74 5.88
C LEU A 190 1.28 -15.07 4.66
N VAL A 191 0.48 -14.84 3.61
CA VAL A 191 0.91 -14.10 2.43
C VAL A 191 0.37 -12.66 2.52
N LEU A 192 1.28 -11.69 2.43
CA LEU A 192 0.99 -10.27 2.46
C LEU A 192 1.13 -9.70 1.04
N ALA A 193 0.00 -9.56 0.36
CA ALA A 193 -0.12 -9.04 -0.99
C ALA A 193 -1.08 -7.84 -1.00
N ALA A 194 -0.79 -6.83 -0.18
CA ALA A 194 -1.67 -5.70 0.08
C ALA A 194 -0.90 -4.38 0.26
N GLY A 195 -1.60 -3.25 0.16
CA GLY A 195 -1.09 -1.91 0.45
C GLY A 195 -0.74 -1.07 -0.77
N TRP A 196 -0.98 -1.55 -2.00
CA TRP A 196 -0.78 -0.75 -3.22
C TRP A 196 -1.76 0.42 -3.28
N ASN A 197 -2.98 0.25 -2.74
CA ASN A 197 -4.00 1.30 -2.72
C ASN A 197 -3.62 2.53 -1.87
N ALA A 198 -2.56 2.47 -1.07
CA ALA A 198 -2.06 3.61 -0.28
C ALA A 198 -0.91 4.37 -0.97
N ASP A 199 -0.58 4.07 -2.22
CA ASP A 199 0.58 4.65 -2.92
C ASP A 199 0.56 6.18 -3.00
N ASN A 200 -0.63 6.75 -3.21
CA ASN A 200 -0.84 8.19 -3.29
C ASN A 200 -1.06 8.86 -1.94
N ALA A 201 -1.21 8.11 -0.84
CA ALA A 201 -1.38 8.69 0.48
C ALA A 201 -0.06 9.27 1.04
N THR A 202 -0.18 10.13 2.05
CA THR A 202 0.95 10.79 2.71
C THR A 202 1.77 9.83 3.57
N ILE A 203 3.10 10.00 3.60
CA ILE A 203 4.02 9.17 4.39
C ILE A 203 4.58 9.86 5.62
N ASP A 204 4.75 11.18 5.58
CA ASP A 204 5.43 12.00 6.57
C ASP A 204 4.49 13.00 7.26
N CYS A 205 3.20 12.98 6.89
CA CYS A 205 2.16 13.86 7.42
C CYS A 205 0.80 13.17 7.50
N LEU A 206 -0.09 13.80 8.28
CA LEU A 206 -1.50 13.45 8.34
C LEU A 206 -2.26 14.16 7.22
N ASP A 207 -3.21 13.47 6.59
CA ASP A 207 -4.17 14.02 5.66
C ASP A 207 -5.21 14.93 6.38
N SER A 208 -6.18 15.46 5.63
CA SER A 208 -7.25 16.32 6.16
C SER A 208 -8.09 15.63 7.24
N ASP A 209 -8.22 14.30 7.15
CA ASP A 209 -9.00 13.48 8.08
C ASP A 209 -8.15 12.97 9.25
N GLY A 210 -6.87 13.36 9.31
CA GLY A 210 -5.97 13.00 10.39
C GLY A 210 -5.32 11.62 10.22
N HIS A 211 -5.30 11.05 9.03
CA HIS A 211 -4.71 9.74 8.75
C HIS A 211 -3.35 9.84 8.04
N ALA A 212 -2.53 8.80 8.23
CA ALA A 212 -1.28 8.58 7.50
C ALA A 212 -1.28 7.16 6.92
N TRP A 213 -2.17 6.89 5.96
CA TRP A 213 -2.44 5.53 5.48
C TRP A 213 -1.20 4.84 4.91
N ARG A 214 -0.43 5.52 4.07
CA ARG A 214 0.79 4.95 3.49
C ARG A 214 1.81 4.58 4.57
N LYS A 215 2.03 5.46 5.55
CA LYS A 215 2.90 5.14 6.68
C LYS A 215 2.38 3.96 7.50
N ALA A 216 1.08 3.95 7.79
CA ALA A 216 0.44 2.88 8.55
C ALA A 216 0.55 1.53 7.85
N GLU A 217 0.38 1.47 6.53
CA GLU A 217 0.58 0.29 5.68
C GLU A 217 1.99 -0.28 5.80
N ILE A 218 3.01 0.57 5.61
CA ILE A 218 4.41 0.13 5.67
C ILE A 218 4.81 -0.32 7.08
N VAL A 219 4.36 0.41 8.12
CA VAL A 219 4.62 0.02 9.52
C VAL A 219 3.92 -1.29 9.85
N ALA A 220 2.64 -1.46 9.48
CA ALA A 220 1.90 -2.69 9.72
C ALA A 220 2.53 -3.89 9.00
N LEU A 221 2.93 -3.72 7.74
CA LEU A 221 3.63 -4.74 6.96
C LEU A 221 4.94 -5.16 7.66
N ALA A 222 5.77 -4.20 8.06
CA ALA A 222 7.03 -4.46 8.74
C ALA A 222 6.82 -5.14 10.12
N GLU A 223 5.83 -4.71 10.89
CA GLU A 223 5.50 -5.33 12.18
C GLU A 223 5.00 -6.77 12.04
N LEU A 224 4.24 -7.09 10.99
CA LEU A 224 3.83 -8.47 10.71
C LEU A 224 5.02 -9.32 10.25
N CYS A 225 5.92 -8.76 9.44
CA CYS A 225 7.16 -9.40 9.04
C CYS A 225 8.07 -9.71 10.23
N ALA A 226 8.14 -8.82 11.22
CA ALA A 226 8.92 -9.00 12.45
C ALA A 226 8.49 -10.20 13.29
N LEU A 227 7.26 -10.70 13.09
CA LEU A 227 6.70 -11.85 13.79
C LEU A 227 6.90 -13.18 13.05
N ASN A 228 7.64 -13.22 11.93
CA ASN A 228 7.87 -14.45 11.19
C ASN A 228 8.35 -15.61 12.11
N GLY A 229 7.68 -16.75 12.05
CA GLY A 229 7.94 -17.93 12.88
C GLY A 229 7.23 -17.94 14.25
N HIS A 230 6.51 -16.88 14.62
CA HIS A 230 5.74 -16.88 15.87
C HIS A 230 4.47 -17.72 15.78
N PRO A 231 3.92 -18.19 16.93
CA PRO A 231 2.64 -18.88 16.98
C PRO A 231 1.48 -18.02 16.47
N ALA A 232 0.46 -18.68 15.92
CA ALA A 232 -0.71 -18.01 15.33
C ALA A 232 -1.48 -17.10 16.30
N SER A 233 -1.47 -17.41 17.60
CA SER A 233 -2.02 -16.55 18.65
C SER A 233 -1.36 -15.17 18.72
N VAL A 234 -0.05 -15.08 18.47
CA VAL A 234 0.69 -13.81 18.44
C VAL A 234 0.25 -12.96 17.26
N PHE A 235 0.09 -13.57 16.07
CA PHE A 235 -0.47 -12.89 14.90
C PHE A 235 -1.91 -12.43 15.15
N ARG A 236 -2.75 -13.27 15.75
CA ARG A 236 -4.13 -12.88 16.12
C ARG A 236 -4.15 -11.67 17.06
N ALA A 237 -3.26 -11.64 18.04
CA ALA A 237 -3.11 -10.49 18.94
C ALA A 237 -2.62 -9.24 18.19
N LYS A 238 -1.61 -9.39 17.33
CA LYS A 238 -1.06 -8.29 16.52
C LYS A 238 -2.11 -7.71 15.55
N PHE A 239 -2.89 -8.53 14.87
CA PHE A 239 -3.97 -8.06 14.00
C PHE A 239 -4.98 -7.21 14.76
N LYS A 240 -5.44 -7.68 15.94
CA LYS A 240 -6.34 -6.91 16.81
C LYS A 240 -5.70 -5.61 17.32
N GLN A 241 -4.41 -5.64 17.62
CA GLN A 241 -3.67 -4.45 18.04
C GLN A 241 -3.58 -3.42 16.92
N LEU A 242 -3.25 -3.85 15.70
CA LEU A 242 -3.20 -2.99 14.52
C LEU A 242 -4.56 -2.34 14.29
N LEU A 243 -5.65 -3.10 14.26
CA LEU A 243 -7.01 -2.54 14.10
C LEU A 243 -7.35 -1.47 15.15
N ARG A 244 -7.00 -1.70 16.42
CA ARG A 244 -7.20 -0.70 17.47
C ARG A 244 -6.37 0.57 17.26
N ARG A 245 -5.12 0.43 16.79
CA ARG A 245 -4.25 1.58 16.50
C ARG A 245 -4.80 2.44 15.35
N LEU A 246 -5.42 1.83 14.35
CA LEU A 246 -6.02 2.54 13.21
C LEU A 246 -7.29 3.31 13.60
N GLN A 247 -7.94 2.95 14.72
CA GLN A 247 -9.06 3.71 15.29
C GLN A 247 -8.59 4.88 16.16
N GLY A 248 -7.29 4.95 16.47
CA GLY A 248 -6.69 6.01 17.28
C GLY A 248 -5.96 7.06 16.43
N GLU A 249 -5.12 7.87 17.08
CA GLU A 249 -4.35 8.91 16.39
C GLU A 249 -3.23 8.33 15.52
N HIS A 250 -3.22 8.68 14.23
CA HIS A 250 -2.21 8.18 13.28
C HIS A 250 -0.82 8.80 13.48
N THR A 251 -0.67 9.84 14.31
CA THR A 251 0.63 10.44 14.65
C THR A 251 1.63 9.39 15.14
N ALA A 252 1.16 8.37 15.86
CA ALA A 252 2.02 7.28 16.34
C ALA A 252 2.68 6.47 15.21
N PHE A 253 2.04 6.35 14.04
CA PHE A 253 2.65 5.69 12.89
C PHE A 253 3.75 6.55 12.27
N LEU A 254 3.53 7.87 12.20
CA LEU A 254 4.52 8.80 11.65
C LEU A 254 5.82 8.82 12.47
N LEU A 255 5.69 8.76 13.79
CA LEU A 255 6.82 8.72 14.72
C LEU A 255 7.57 7.40 14.74
N GLN A 256 7.05 6.33 14.12
CA GLN A 256 7.70 5.02 14.06
C GLN A 256 8.60 4.92 12.82
N PRO A 257 9.94 4.88 12.96
CA PRO A 257 10.82 4.66 11.82
C PRO A 257 10.69 3.20 11.38
N VAL A 258 10.50 2.99 10.08
CA VAL A 258 10.29 1.65 9.50
C VAL A 258 11.56 0.81 9.60
N ALA A 259 12.73 1.45 9.46
CA ALA A 259 14.04 0.81 9.58
C ALA A 259 14.35 0.30 10.99
N ASP A 260 13.69 0.86 12.02
CA ASP A 260 13.90 0.50 13.42
C ASP A 260 13.09 -0.72 13.86
N ILE A 261 12.14 -1.17 13.02
CA ILE A 261 11.37 -2.39 13.28
C ILE A 261 12.27 -3.60 13.01
N GLN A 262 12.66 -4.29 14.09
CA GLN A 262 13.55 -5.45 14.04
C GLN A 262 12.78 -6.77 14.17
N ALA A 263 13.39 -7.85 13.67
CA ALA A 263 12.86 -9.19 13.89
C ALA A 263 12.78 -9.48 15.39
N ILE A 264 11.68 -10.10 15.81
CA ILE A 264 11.49 -10.53 17.18
C ILE A 264 11.84 -12.02 17.24
N ASP A 265 12.54 -12.43 18.29
CA ASP A 265 12.86 -13.84 18.51
C ASP A 265 11.57 -14.61 18.91
N PRO A 266 11.18 -15.66 18.18
CA PRO A 266 9.99 -16.47 18.51
C PRO A 266 10.01 -17.06 19.92
N SER A 267 11.19 -17.30 20.50
CA SER A 267 11.33 -17.80 21.88
C SER A 267 10.82 -16.80 22.93
N LYS A 268 10.68 -15.51 22.57
CA LYS A 268 10.16 -14.44 23.43
C LYS A 268 8.65 -14.22 23.27
N ALA A 269 7.93 -15.13 22.62
CA ALA A 269 6.50 -14.99 22.32
C ALA A 269 5.61 -14.65 23.55
N THR A 270 5.96 -15.15 24.74
CA THR A 270 5.24 -14.87 25.99
C THR A 270 5.38 -13.40 26.41
N GLU A 271 6.57 -12.82 26.28
CA GLU A 271 6.82 -11.39 26.58
C GLU A 271 6.13 -10.47 25.58
N VAL A 272 6.03 -10.90 24.31
CA VAL A 272 5.33 -10.17 23.25
C VAL A 272 3.85 -10.05 23.56
N GLN A 273 3.18 -11.13 24.02
CA GLN A 273 1.77 -11.04 24.43
C GLN A 273 1.57 -10.09 25.63
N HIS A 274 2.47 -10.12 26.62
CA HIS A 274 2.41 -9.24 27.79
C HIS A 274 2.73 -7.77 27.47
N THR A 275 3.69 -7.47 26.59
CA THR A 275 4.01 -6.09 26.17
C THR A 275 2.97 -5.51 25.21
N LEU A 276 2.40 -6.34 24.33
CA LEU A 276 1.22 -5.99 23.54
C LEU A 276 0.00 -5.71 24.43
N GLY A 277 -0.10 -6.42 25.56
CA GLY A 277 -1.10 -6.25 26.64
C GLY A 277 -0.90 -5.00 27.52
N HIS A 278 0.33 -4.71 27.95
CA HIS A 278 0.63 -3.62 28.90
C HIS A 278 0.78 -2.24 28.24
N LYS A 279 1.18 -2.18 26.96
CA LYS A 279 1.13 -0.92 26.18
C LYS A 279 -0.30 -0.49 25.81
N LEU A 280 -1.32 -1.34 26.07
CA LEU A 280 -2.73 -0.96 25.90
C LEU A 280 -3.26 -0.03 27.01
N ASN A 281 -2.63 -0.01 28.19
CA ASN A 281 -3.10 0.76 29.35
C ASN A 281 -2.07 1.76 29.89
N SER A 282 -0.88 1.86 29.29
CA SER A 282 0.02 2.97 29.62
C SER A 282 -0.37 4.19 28.80
N PRO A 283 -0.86 5.28 29.40
CA PRO A 283 -0.86 6.55 28.71
C PRO A 283 0.60 6.80 28.34
N VAL A 284 0.86 7.11 27.06
CA VAL A 284 2.16 7.66 26.64
C VAL A 284 2.30 8.98 27.41
N LYS A 285 2.81 8.89 28.65
CA LYS A 285 3.19 10.03 29.47
C LYS A 285 4.51 10.49 28.90
N HIS A 286 4.42 11.28 27.83
CA HIS A 286 5.23 12.45 27.52
C HIS A 286 4.83 12.95 26.13
N ARG A 287 4.61 14.28 26.03
CA ARG A 287 4.55 15.10 24.81
C ARG A 287 3.21 15.28 24.07
N ARG A 288 2.18 15.79 24.75
CA ARG A 288 1.11 16.53 24.03
C ARG A 288 1.64 17.80 23.34
N ALA A 289 2.62 18.47 23.94
CA ALA A 289 3.23 19.68 23.38
C ALA A 289 4.09 19.38 22.14
N ASP A 290 4.97 18.38 22.20
CA ASP A 290 5.82 18.05 21.04
C ASP A 290 5.03 17.36 19.93
N SER A 291 3.94 16.66 20.25
CA SER A 291 3.02 16.13 19.23
C SER A 291 2.35 17.27 18.44
N LEU A 292 1.89 18.33 19.10
CA LEU A 292 1.30 19.49 18.42
C LEU A 292 2.33 20.30 17.61
N MET A 293 3.54 20.48 18.13
CA MET A 293 4.62 21.13 17.38
C MET A 293 5.03 20.30 16.17
N TRP A 294 5.22 18.99 16.35
CA TRP A 294 5.56 18.07 15.27
C TRP A 294 4.42 17.98 14.24
N GLN A 295 3.15 18.01 14.66
CA GLN A 295 2.01 18.07 13.74
C GLN A 295 2.00 19.37 12.92
N ARG A 296 2.36 20.51 13.51
CA ARG A 296 2.49 21.78 12.77
C ARG A 296 3.68 21.77 11.81
N GLU A 297 4.83 21.27 12.24
CA GLU A 297 6.03 21.15 11.41
C GLU A 297 5.84 20.13 10.29
N SER A 298 5.23 18.99 10.57
CA SER A 298 4.86 17.96 9.60
C SER A 298 3.84 18.48 8.59
N LYS A 299 2.78 19.17 9.02
CA LYS A 299 1.84 19.83 8.09
C LYS A 299 2.53 20.89 7.22
N ARG A 300 3.44 21.68 7.79
CA ARG A 300 4.23 22.68 7.06
C ARG A 300 5.17 22.02 6.04
N GLN A 301 5.81 20.93 6.42
CA GLN A 301 6.71 20.16 5.56
C GLN A 301 5.92 19.46 4.45
N CYS A 302 4.77 18.88 4.75
CA CYS A 302 3.86 18.25 3.80
C CYS A 302 3.42 19.22 2.71
N ARG A 303 2.94 20.40 3.09
CA ARG A 303 2.54 21.46 2.16
C ARG A 303 3.70 21.92 1.28
N LYS A 304 4.91 21.97 1.84
CA LYS A 304 6.13 22.29 1.10
C LYS A 304 6.43 21.23 0.04
N THR A 305 6.32 19.94 0.38
CA THR A 305 6.54 18.82 -0.53
C THR A 305 5.45 18.72 -1.61
N GLU A 306 4.20 19.03 -1.27
CA GLU A 306 3.09 19.09 -2.23
C GLU A 306 3.20 20.28 -3.18
N ALA A 307 3.63 21.44 -2.68
CA ALA A 307 3.89 22.61 -3.53
C ALA A 307 5.01 22.35 -4.54
N ASP A 308 6.09 21.67 -4.11
CA ASP A 308 7.17 21.28 -5.01
C ASP A 308 6.66 20.31 -6.10
N LYS A 309 5.84 19.32 -5.73
CA LYS A 309 5.20 18.41 -6.70
C LYS A 309 4.28 19.14 -7.68
N LEU A 310 3.45 20.07 -7.20
CA LEU A 310 2.53 20.82 -8.05
C LEU A 310 3.31 21.72 -9.03
N ALA A 311 4.37 22.37 -8.56
CA ALA A 311 5.26 23.18 -9.40
C ALA A 311 5.90 22.32 -10.51
N ASP A 312 6.41 21.14 -10.16
CA ASP A 312 7.02 20.22 -11.12
C ASP A 312 6.01 19.71 -12.18
N LEU A 313 4.77 19.42 -11.76
CA LEU A 313 3.73 18.86 -12.65
C LEU A 313 3.10 19.89 -13.58
N THR A 314 3.01 21.15 -13.16
CA THR A 314 2.26 22.20 -13.88
C THR A 314 3.15 23.28 -14.48
N GLY A 315 4.44 23.31 -14.10
CA GLY A 315 5.40 24.33 -14.52
C GLY A 315 5.19 25.69 -13.88
N VAL A 316 4.29 25.83 -12.90
CA VAL A 316 4.06 27.09 -12.18
C VAL A 316 5.18 27.35 -11.17
N PRO A 317 5.56 28.62 -10.93
CA PRO A 317 6.50 28.98 -9.86
C PRO A 317 6.10 28.38 -8.51
N ARG A 318 7.11 27.95 -7.74
CA ARG A 318 6.92 27.32 -6.43
C ARG A 318 6.06 28.16 -5.48
N GLU A 319 6.21 29.48 -5.51
CA GLU A 319 5.45 30.40 -4.65
C GLU A 319 3.96 30.40 -4.99
N ILE A 320 3.64 30.24 -6.28
CA ILE A 320 2.27 30.13 -6.77
C ILE A 320 1.72 28.75 -6.43
N ALA A 321 2.49 27.68 -6.65
CA ALA A 321 2.12 26.32 -6.24
C ALA A 321 1.85 26.23 -4.74
N GLN A 322 2.68 26.87 -3.91
CA GLN A 322 2.50 26.93 -2.46
C GLN A 322 1.20 27.61 -2.09
N SER A 323 0.89 28.76 -2.70
CA SER A 323 -0.37 29.48 -2.47
C SER A 323 -1.59 28.65 -2.87
N ILE A 324 -1.49 27.90 -3.97
CA ILE A 324 -2.57 27.02 -4.43
C ILE A 324 -2.75 25.83 -3.48
N ILE A 325 -1.67 25.20 -3.02
CA ILE A 325 -1.72 24.11 -2.04
C ILE A 325 -2.26 24.61 -0.68
N ASP A 326 -1.91 25.82 -0.27
CA ASP A 326 -2.46 26.42 0.95
C ASP A 326 -3.97 26.68 0.84
N ALA A 327 -4.48 26.98 -0.36
CA ALA A 327 -5.91 27.20 -0.62
C ALA A 327 -6.69 25.88 -0.85
N MET A 328 -6.13 24.94 -1.61
CA MET A 328 -6.81 23.74 -2.11
C MET A 328 -6.51 22.48 -1.28
N GLY A 329 -5.53 22.55 -0.39
CA GLY A 329 -5.21 21.52 0.60
C GLY A 329 -4.43 20.31 0.09
N SER A 330 -4.40 20.05 -1.22
CA SER A 330 -3.61 18.96 -1.83
C SER A 330 -3.35 19.18 -3.33
N VAL A 331 -2.38 18.44 -3.90
CA VAL A 331 -2.07 18.47 -5.34
C VAL A 331 -3.23 17.93 -6.19
N GLU A 332 -3.89 16.86 -5.76
CA GLU A 332 -5.02 16.27 -6.51
C GLU A 332 -6.20 17.24 -6.59
N SER A 333 -6.54 17.91 -5.49
CA SER A 333 -7.57 18.97 -5.49
C SER A 333 -7.16 20.16 -6.36
N ALA A 334 -5.88 20.56 -6.30
CA ALA A 334 -5.35 21.63 -7.13
C ALA A 334 -5.46 21.31 -8.63
N LEU A 335 -5.09 20.09 -9.05
CA LEU A 335 -5.15 19.66 -10.45
C LEU A 335 -6.58 19.56 -11.01
N GLN A 336 -7.59 19.41 -10.15
CA GLN A 336 -9.00 19.50 -10.55
C GLN A 336 -9.47 20.94 -10.81
N HIS A 337 -8.68 21.94 -10.44
CA HIS A 337 -9.03 23.34 -10.67
C HIS A 337 -9.06 23.64 -12.18
N PRO A 338 -10.04 24.42 -12.69
CA PRO A 338 -10.17 24.73 -14.11
C PRO A 338 -8.93 25.32 -14.77
N MET A 339 -8.06 25.96 -13.99
CA MET A 339 -6.79 26.53 -14.48
C MET A 339 -5.77 25.48 -14.95
N PHE A 340 -5.88 24.22 -14.50
CA PHE A 340 -4.99 23.12 -14.86
C PHE A 340 -5.68 22.05 -15.72
N GLN A 341 -6.98 22.23 -15.99
CA GLN A 341 -7.73 21.35 -16.88
C GLN A 341 -7.58 21.83 -18.34
N PRO A 342 -7.38 20.91 -19.30
CA PRO A 342 -7.37 21.28 -20.71
C PRO A 342 -8.73 21.84 -21.11
N ASN A 343 -8.74 23.10 -21.54
CA ASN A 343 -9.96 23.81 -21.91
C ASN A 343 -10.52 23.20 -23.21
N PRO A 344 -11.78 22.71 -23.27
CA PRO A 344 -12.33 22.07 -24.47
C PRO A 344 -12.67 23.04 -25.61
N ARG A 345 -12.18 24.29 -25.56
CA ARG A 345 -12.39 25.32 -26.58
C ARG A 345 -11.10 26.07 -26.89
N VAL A 346 -10.12 25.38 -27.48
CA VAL A 346 -9.13 26.05 -28.32
C VAL A 346 -8.87 25.17 -29.53
N ASP A 347 -9.48 25.56 -30.64
CA ASP A 347 -9.17 25.07 -31.97
C ASP A 347 -7.70 25.42 -32.29
N MET A 348 -6.95 24.45 -32.81
CA MET A 348 -5.51 24.56 -33.12
C MET A 348 -5.29 25.42 -34.37
N GLY A 349 -5.57 26.73 -34.25
CA GLY A 349 -5.55 27.66 -35.38
C GLY A 349 -5.00 29.06 -35.14
N SER A 350 -4.85 29.56 -33.90
CA SER A 350 -4.44 30.97 -33.69
C SER A 350 -3.39 31.24 -32.60
N PHE A 351 -2.49 30.31 -32.31
CA PHE A 351 -1.35 30.57 -31.41
C PHE A 351 -0.17 31.28 -32.10
N LYS A 352 -0.47 32.31 -32.91
CA LYS A 352 0.52 33.25 -33.47
C LYS A 352 -0.08 34.65 -33.59
N GLN A 353 -0.47 35.26 -32.48
CA GLN A 353 -0.50 36.72 -32.26
C GLN A 353 -1.27 37.02 -30.99
N THR A 354 -0.57 37.22 -29.87
CA THR A 354 -0.65 38.40 -28.97
C THR A 354 -0.02 38.07 -27.62
N LEU A 355 1.30 38.21 -27.55
CA LEU A 355 1.99 38.62 -26.33
C LEU A 355 2.90 39.78 -26.73
N ARG A 356 2.30 40.95 -26.95
CA ARG A 356 3.02 42.22 -26.85
C ARG A 356 2.84 42.70 -25.41
N CYS A 357 3.97 42.85 -24.73
CA CYS A 357 4.12 43.49 -23.43
C CYS A 357 3.23 44.73 -23.29
N GLN A 358 2.47 44.80 -22.19
CA GLN A 358 2.29 46.06 -21.47
C GLN A 358 2.75 45.81 -20.04
N VAL A 359 3.98 46.25 -19.78
CA VAL A 359 4.48 46.48 -18.43
C VAL A 359 4.01 47.88 -18.08
N GLU A 360 3.02 48.02 -17.19
CA GLU A 360 2.78 49.27 -16.49
C GLU A 360 3.70 49.30 -15.27
N VAL A 361 4.79 50.05 -15.40
CA VAL A 361 5.61 50.49 -14.27
C VAL A 361 4.87 51.64 -13.61
N ILE A 362 4.34 51.41 -12.40
CA ILE A 362 3.84 52.49 -11.54
C ILE A 362 5.07 53.12 -10.88
N ASN A 363 5.46 54.31 -11.35
CA ASN A 363 6.40 55.17 -10.62
C ASN A 363 5.61 55.92 -9.54
N LEU A 364 5.96 55.66 -8.28
CA LEU A 364 5.59 56.49 -7.14
C LEU A 364 6.71 57.51 -6.95
N ASP A 365 6.53 58.72 -7.49
CA ASP A 365 7.19 59.96 -7.05
C ASP A 365 6.58 61.11 -7.85
N GLU A 366 5.70 61.88 -7.20
CA GLU A 366 5.30 63.28 -7.45
C GLU A 366 3.94 63.55 -6.76
N LEU A 367 3.99 63.60 -5.43
CA LEU A 367 3.01 64.29 -4.60
C LEU A 367 3.73 65.54 -4.08
N ASP A 368 3.62 66.64 -4.80
CA ASP A 368 3.49 67.98 -4.21
C ASP A 368 3.22 69.02 -5.32
N ASP A 369 2.49 70.05 -4.95
CA ASP A 369 2.19 71.29 -5.69
C ASP A 369 1.15 71.23 -6.82
N ALA A 370 -0.11 71.50 -6.47
CA ALA A 370 -0.83 72.69 -6.94
C ALA A 370 -2.32 72.64 -6.55
N ALA A 371 -2.63 73.11 -5.33
CA ALA A 371 -3.94 73.63 -5.00
C ALA A 371 -3.77 75.08 -4.54
N ALA A 372 -3.66 76.00 -5.50
CA ALA A 372 -3.78 77.44 -5.29
C ALA A 372 -4.31 78.10 -6.57
N HIS A 373 -5.43 78.84 -6.42
CA HIS A 373 -6.09 79.74 -7.39
C HIS A 373 -6.85 79.03 -8.54
N ASP A 374 -8.15 79.18 -8.74
CA ASP A 374 -9.17 80.17 -8.30
C ASP A 374 -10.53 79.50 -7.99
#